data_AF-A0A0P9CSH8-F1
#
_entry.id   AF-A0A0P9CSH8-F1
#
_cell.length_a   1.000
_cell.length_b   1.000
_cell.length_c   1.000
_cell.angle_alpha   90.00
_cell.angle_beta   90.00
_cell.angle_gamma   90.00
#
_symmetry.space_group_name_H-M   'P 1'
#
loop_
_entity.id
_entity.type
_entity.pdbx_description
1 polymer ?
#
loop_
_entity_poly.entity_id
_entity_poly.type
_entity_poly.pdbx_seq_one_letter_code
_entity_poly.pdbx_strand_id
1 'polypeptide(L)' 'MPSFTKEELIAASELRTISQRELFHMLEERGKLGVLYKDSLAAVLLPHARYATMATRLKELDETLLQHQHE' A
#
# COMPACT_ATOMS: atom_id res chain seq x y z
N MET A 1 9.63 8.56 3.48
CA MET A 1 8.96 7.38 2.88
C MET A 1 8.25 6.63 3.98
N PRO A 2 7.04 6.07 3.79
CA PRO A 2 6.46 5.17 4.78
C PRO A 2 7.43 4.00 4.96
N SER A 3 8.01 3.88 6.16
CA SER A 3 8.94 2.80 6.47
C SER A 3 8.16 1.48 6.50
N PHE A 4 8.69 0.47 5.83
CA PHE A 4 8.22 -0.91 5.97
C PHE A 4 9.03 -1.58 7.08
N THR A 5 8.37 -2.30 7.98
CA THR A 5 9.06 -3.24 8.87
C THR A 5 9.50 -4.47 8.07
N LYS A 6 10.43 -5.27 8.62
CA LYS A 6 10.86 -6.50 7.95
C LYS A 6 9.69 -7.47 7.70
N GLU A 7 8.75 -7.52 8.63
CA GLU A 7 7.53 -8.34 8.51
C GLU A 7 6.58 -7.80 7.44
N GLU A 8 6.61 -6.50 7.15
CA GLU A 8 5.79 -5.94 6.07
C GLU A 8 6.42 -6.13 4.69
N LEU A 9 7.57 -6.80 4.57
CA LEU A 9 8.26 -7.00 3.30
C LEU A 9 8.20 -8.47 2.86
N ILE A 10 7.86 -8.68 1.59
CA ILE A 10 7.89 -9.98 0.93
C ILE A 10 8.70 -9.88 -0.36
N ALA A 11 9.42 -10.95 -0.72
CA ALA A 11 10.09 -11.03 -2.00
C ALA A 11 9.07 -11.33 -3.11
N ALA A 12 9.27 -10.78 -4.31
CA ALA A 12 8.39 -11.04 -5.46
C ALA A 12 8.29 -12.53 -5.82
N SER A 13 9.32 -13.33 -5.50
CA SER A 13 9.28 -14.79 -5.65
C SER A 13 8.26 -15.46 -4.73
N GLU A 14 8.05 -14.92 -3.53
CA GLU A 14 7.12 -15.48 -2.54
C GLU A 14 5.66 -15.33 -2.96
N LEU A 15 5.33 -14.36 -3.80
CA LEU A 15 3.99 -14.21 -4.37
C LEU A 15 3.53 -15.45 -5.17
N ARG A 16 4.47 -16.27 -5.64
CA ARG A 16 4.16 -17.52 -6.37
C ARG A 16 3.87 -18.69 -5.43
N THR A 17 4.34 -18.63 -4.19
CA THR A 17 4.29 -19.74 -3.23
C THR A 17 3.34 -19.49 -2.08
N ILE A 18 3.13 -18.22 -1.71
CA ILE A 18 2.18 -17.83 -0.67
C ILE A 18 0.77 -18.17 -1.13
N SER A 19 -0.02 -18.79 -0.25
CA SER A 19 -1.43 -19.03 -0.55
C SER A 19 -2.19 -17.71 -0.51
N GLN A 20 -3.27 -17.60 -1.32
CA GLN A 20 -4.12 -16.40 -1.27
C GLN A 20 -4.65 -16.14 0.14
N ARG A 21 -5.05 -17.19 0.87
CA ARG A 21 -5.55 -17.08 2.26
C ARG A 21 -4.50 -16.46 3.19
N GLU A 22 -3.27 -16.92 3.10
CA GLU A 22 -2.17 -16.40 3.91
C GLU A 22 -1.82 -14.96 3.54
N LEU A 23 -1.82 -14.63 2.25
CA LEU A 23 -1.63 -13.26 1.77
C LEU A 23 -2.71 -12.31 2.34
N PHE A 24 -3.98 -12.74 2.35
CA PHE A 24 -5.07 -11.96 2.94
C PHE A 24 -4.91 -11.80 4.46
N HIS A 25 -4.59 -12.87 5.19
CA HIS A 25 -4.31 -12.75 6.63
C HIS A 25 -3.16 -11.78 6.92
N MET A 26 -2.07 -11.86 6.16
CA MET A 26 -0.96 -10.91 6.29
C MET A 26 -1.40 -9.46 6.04
N LEU A 27 -2.26 -9.23 5.04
CA LEU A 27 -2.81 -7.91 4.75
C LEU A 27 -3.80 -7.41 5.81
N GLU A 28 -4.56 -8.30 6.44
CA GLU A 28 -5.46 -7.96 7.56
C GLU A 28 -4.66 -7.57 8.80
N GLU A 29 -3.63 -8.35 9.15
CA GLU A 29 -2.80 -8.11 10.35
C GLU A 29 -1.91 -6.87 10.21
N ARG A 30 -1.26 -6.72 9.05
CA ARG A 30 -0.23 -5.68 8.83
C ARG A 30 -0.77 -4.44 8.13
N GLY A 31 -1.93 -4.56 7.46
CA GLY A 31 -2.59 -3.47 6.76
C GLY A 31 -1.90 -2.99 5.46
N LYS A 32 -0.68 -3.46 5.17
CA LYS A 32 0.09 -3.24 3.94
C LYS A 32 1.18 -4.30 3.81
N LEU A 33 1.62 -4.58 2.60
CA LEU A 33 2.81 -5.38 2.32
C LEU A 33 3.62 -4.72 1.20
N GLY A 34 4.92 -4.60 1.38
CA GLY A 34 5.87 -4.17 0.36
C GLY A 34 6.42 -5.39 -0.37
N VAL A 35 6.46 -5.31 -1.70
CA VAL A 35 7.01 -6.37 -2.56
C VAL A 35 8.39 -5.94 -3.06
N LEU A 36 9.40 -6.74 -2.74
CA LEU A 36 10.78 -6.52 -3.14
C LEU A 36 11.09 -7.26 -4.44
N TYR A 37 11.71 -6.56 -5.40
CA TYR A 37 12.29 -7.16 -6.60
C TYR A 37 13.68 -6.57 -6.82
N LYS A 38 14.71 -7.42 -6.92
CA LYS A 38 16.12 -7.01 -7.00
C LYS A 38 16.50 -6.02 -5.88
N ASP A 39 16.16 -6.39 -4.64
CA ASP A 39 16.42 -5.61 -3.41
C ASP A 39 15.80 -4.20 -3.36
N SER A 40 14.89 -3.90 -4.29
CA SER A 40 14.19 -2.64 -4.37
C SER A 40 12.70 -2.84 -4.13
N LEU A 41 12.06 -1.89 -3.45
CA LEU A 41 10.60 -1.87 -3.32
C LEU A 41 9.97 -1.63 -4.69
N ALA A 42 9.35 -2.66 -5.25
CA ALA A 42 8.78 -2.64 -6.59
C ALA A 42 7.27 -2.41 -6.58
N ALA A 43 6.57 -2.88 -5.54
CA ALA A 43 5.14 -2.70 -5.40
C ALA A 43 4.71 -2.66 -3.93
N VAL A 44 3.49 -2.18 -3.68
CA VAL A 44 2.84 -2.22 -2.38
C VAL A 44 1.45 -2.81 -2.55
N LEU A 45 1.15 -3.82 -1.74
CA LEU A 45 -0.17 -4.43 -1.62
C LEU A 45 -0.88 -3.80 -0.42
N LEU A 46 -2.14 -3.42 -0.63
CA LEU A 46 -3.00 -2.79 0.37
C LEU A 46 -4.40 -3.40 0.26
N PRO A 47 -5.15 -3.52 1.38
CA PRO A 47 -6.57 -3.74 1.31
C PRO A 47 -7.24 -2.66 0.46
N HIS A 48 -8.13 -3.05 -0.44
CA HIS A 48 -8.78 -2.11 -1.36
C HIS A 48 -9.45 -0.94 -0.64
N ALA A 49 -10.12 -1.19 0.49
CA ALA A 49 -10.75 -0.15 1.30
C ALA A 49 -9.76 0.92 1.75
N ARG A 50 -8.54 0.52 2.18
CA ARG A 50 -7.47 1.45 2.55
C ARG A 50 -7.01 2.28 1.37
N TYR A 51 -6.79 1.65 0.21
CA TYR A 51 -6.44 2.36 -1.02
C TYR A 51 -7.53 3.39 -1.38
N ALA A 52 -8.80 2.99 -1.38
CA ALA A 52 -9.91 3.87 -1.71
C ALA A 52 -9.98 5.08 -0.76
N THR A 53 -9.85 4.87 0.55
CA THR A 53 -9.80 5.97 1.52
C THR A 53 -8.63 6.93 1.25
N MET A 54 -7.45 6.42 0.94
CA MET A 54 -6.29 7.26 0.60
C MET A 54 -6.53 8.07 -0.68
N ALA A 55 -7.06 7.43 -1.72
CA ALA A 55 -7.36 8.09 -2.99
C ALA A 55 -8.41 9.20 -2.83
N THR A 56 -9.48 8.93 -2.06
CA THR A 56 -10.51 9.94 -1.76
C THR A 56 -9.93 11.13 -1.00
N ARG A 57 -9.15 10.90 0.06
CA ARG A 57 -8.54 11.98 0.84
C ARG A 57 -7.55 12.82 0.01
N LEU A 58 -6.79 12.19 -0.88
CA LEU A 58 -5.89 12.90 -1.78
C LEU A 58 -6.68 13.82 -2.72
N LYS A 59 -7.80 13.34 -3.25
CA LYS A 59 -8.68 14.14 -4.09
C LYS A 59 -9.27 15.33 -3.33
N GLU A 60 -9.77 15.11 -2.11
CA GLU A 60 -10.33 16.18 -1.27
C GLU A 60 -9.27 17.26 -0.94
N LEU A 61 -8.03 16.85 -0.67
CA LEU A 61 -6.91 17.77 -0.45
C LEU A 61 -6.58 18.59 -1.70
N ASP A 62 -6.55 17.97 -2.87
CA ASP A 62 -6.30 18.65 -4.14
C ASP A 62 -7.39 19.69 -4.45
N GLU A 63 -8.66 19.33 -4.25
CA GLU A 63 -9.80 20.24 -4.39
C GLU A 63 -9.71 21.44 -3.43
N THR A 64 -9.32 21.20 -2.18
CA THR A 64 -9.15 22.26 -1.17
C THR A 64 -8.00 23.20 -1.52
N LEU A 65 -6.88 22.66 -2.02
CA LEU A 65 -5.73 23.47 -2.46
C LEU A 65 -6.09 24.35 -3.65
N LEU A 66 -6.85 23.83 -4.62
CA LEU A 66 -7.31 24.61 -5.78
C LEU A 66 -8.23 25.77 -5.37
N GLN A 67 -9.11 25.56 -4.38
CA GLN A 67 -9.98 26.61 -3.85
C GLN A 67 -9.18 27.73 -3.19
N HIS A 68 -8.18 27.41 -2.37
CA HIS A 68 -7.32 28.40 -1.72
C HIS A 68 -6.32 29.10 -2.64
N GLN A 69 -6.05 28.58 -3.84
CA GLN A 69 -5.24 29.27 -4.85
C GLN A 69 -6.03 30.28 -5.69
N HIS A 70 -7.36 30.24 -5.63
CA HIS A 70 -8.26 31.15 -6.36
C HIS A 70 -8.89 32.22 -5.46
N GLU A 71 -8.54 32.26 -4.17
CA GLU A 71 -8.80 33.34 -3.22
C GLU A 71 -7.57 34.27 -3.10
#